data_AF-A0A3M1R132-F1
#
_entry.id   AF-A0A3M1R132-F1
#
_cell.length_a   1.000
_cell.length_b   1.000
_cell.length_c   1.000
_cell.angle_alpha   90.00
_cell.angle_beta   90.00
_cell.angle_gamma   90.00
#
_symmetry.space_group_name_H-M   'P 1'
#
loop_
_entity.id
_entity.type
_entity.pdbx_description
1 polymer ?
#
loop_
_entity_poly.entity_id
_entity_poly.type
_entity_poly.pdbx_seq_one_letter_code
_entity_poly.pdbx_strand_id
1 'polypeptide(L)'
;MISFVIFSFLNGLYFSVVQFSYFFILQTNISSTYITYMTVVIAWMVGVLAGLWFEKITVDTLIVSGVISYYGVYELVVHDPFSPLGLPLAALGVSITGMWAGRFFVVMLPLWQQTDRLFFHENNGFLVGIVATFVGFTLLGRGFILWTPSLSAALLFLGMRWLIRIDHRKENDKEKVAEEGD
;
A
#
# COMPACT_ATOMS: atom_id res chain seq x y z
N MET A 1 9.60 -19.22 1.28
CA MET A 1 8.13 -19.28 1.26
C MET A 1 7.52 -18.40 2.32
N ILE A 2 7.82 -18.61 3.61
CA ILE A 2 7.29 -17.77 4.71
C ILE A 2 7.52 -16.27 4.44
N SER A 3 8.68 -15.91 3.90
CA SER A 3 9.00 -14.50 3.64
C SER A 3 8.14 -13.82 2.59
N PHE A 4 7.82 -14.53 1.51
CA PHE A 4 6.90 -14.03 0.49
C PHE A 4 5.48 -13.91 1.04
N VAL A 5 5.02 -14.90 1.81
CA VAL A 5 3.71 -14.88 2.45
C VAL A 5 3.54 -13.65 3.35
N ILE A 6 4.50 -13.39 4.23
CA ILE A 6 4.48 -12.22 5.12
C ILE A 6 4.52 -10.93 4.30
N PHE A 7 5.37 -10.86 3.28
CA PHE A 7 5.47 -9.65 2.45
C PHE A 7 4.16 -9.36 1.71
N SER A 8 3.52 -10.36 1.10
CA SER A 8 2.23 -10.20 0.42
C SER A 8 1.12 -9.79 1.37
N PHE A 9 1.09 -10.38 2.57
CA PHE A 9 0.16 -9.97 3.62
C PHE A 9 0.38 -8.51 4.03
N LEU A 10 1.64 -8.08 4.23
CA LEU A 10 1.95 -6.69 4.57
C LEU A 10 1.56 -5.70 3.47
N ASN A 11 1.65 -6.10 2.19
CA ASN A 11 1.17 -5.26 1.09
C ASN A 11 -0.33 -5.05 1.15
N GLY A 12 -1.12 -6.11 1.30
CA GLY A 12 -2.58 -5.96 1.44
C GLY A 12 -2.98 -5.14 2.66
N LEU A 13 -2.30 -5.35 3.80
CA LEU A 13 -2.48 -4.53 4.99
C LEU A 13 -2.19 -3.05 4.71
N TYR A 14 -1.08 -2.75 4.04
CA TYR A 14 -0.74 -1.38 3.65
C TYR A 14 -1.80 -0.77 2.72
N PHE A 15 -2.23 -1.49 1.67
CA PHE A 15 -3.21 -1.00 0.70
C PHE A 15 -4.53 -0.63 1.36
N SER A 16 -5.08 -1.54 2.16
CA SER A 16 -6.34 -1.29 2.89
C SER A 16 -6.20 -0.14 3.89
N VAL A 17 -5.11 -0.10 4.68
CA VAL A 17 -4.89 0.99 5.65
C VAL A 17 -4.87 2.35 4.97
N VAL A 18 -4.12 2.50 3.89
CA VAL A 18 -4.02 3.81 3.23
C VAL A 18 -5.32 4.16 2.50
N GLN A 19 -5.93 3.22 1.78
CA GLN A 19 -7.19 3.45 1.07
C GLN A 19 -8.32 3.86 2.04
N PHE A 20 -8.46 3.17 3.18
CA PHE A 20 -9.48 3.50 4.17
C PHE A 20 -9.11 4.75 4.98
N SER A 21 -7.83 5.06 5.17
CA SER A 21 -7.42 6.34 5.79
C SER A 21 -7.80 7.53 4.91
N TYR A 22 -7.64 7.42 3.58
CA TYR A 22 -8.17 8.40 2.61
C TYR A 22 -9.69 8.51 2.71
N PHE A 23 -10.39 7.37 2.73
CA PHE A 23 -11.84 7.37 2.87
C PHE A 23 -12.30 8.08 4.15
N PHE A 24 -11.73 7.74 5.32
CA PHE A 24 -12.14 8.34 6.59
C PHE A 24 -11.80 9.83 6.68
N ILE A 25 -10.64 10.28 6.21
CA ILE A 25 -10.29 11.70 6.27
C ILE A 25 -11.22 12.53 5.37
N LEU A 26 -11.53 12.03 4.17
CA LEU A 26 -12.47 12.70 3.28
C LEU A 26 -13.88 12.65 3.85
N GLN A 27 -14.33 11.51 4.36
CA GLN A 27 -15.67 11.34 4.92
C GLN A 27 -15.92 12.24 6.13
N THR A 28 -14.89 12.46 6.96
CA THR A 28 -14.98 13.28 8.17
C THR A 28 -15.11 14.77 7.84
N ASN A 29 -14.67 15.21 6.65
CA ASN A 29 -14.58 16.63 6.28
C ASN A 29 -15.47 17.01 5.08
N ILE A 30 -15.76 16.06 4.20
CA ILE A 30 -16.54 16.23 2.96
C ILE A 30 -17.82 15.39 3.10
N SER A 31 -18.94 16.05 3.38
CA SER A 31 -20.21 15.48 3.86
C SER A 31 -20.96 14.51 2.90
N SER A 32 -20.36 14.06 1.79
CA SER A 32 -21.02 13.19 0.81
C SER A 32 -20.41 11.79 0.77
N THR A 33 -21.02 10.84 1.50
CA THR A 33 -20.55 9.46 1.61
C THR A 33 -20.36 8.76 0.29
N TYR A 34 -21.35 8.90 -0.61
CA TYR A 34 -21.32 8.21 -1.90
C TYR A 34 -20.23 8.77 -2.82
N ILE A 35 -20.12 10.09 -2.91
CA ILE A 35 -19.12 10.74 -3.78
C ILE A 35 -17.73 10.42 -3.28
N THR A 36 -17.47 10.57 -1.98
CA THR A 36 -16.18 10.24 -1.37
C THR A 36 -15.77 8.80 -1.64
N TYR A 37 -16.67 7.85 -1.41
CA TYR A 37 -16.41 6.44 -1.69
C TYR A 37 -16.05 6.21 -3.17
N MET A 38 -16.87 6.72 -4.09
CA MET A 38 -16.65 6.54 -5.53
C MET A 38 -15.34 7.20 -5.99
N THR A 39 -15.03 8.40 -5.49
CA THR A 39 -13.76 9.08 -5.78
C THR A 39 -12.57 8.23 -5.33
N VAL A 40 -12.57 7.72 -4.10
CA VAL A 40 -11.46 6.90 -3.60
C VAL A 40 -11.33 5.60 -4.41
N VAL A 41 -12.42 4.88 -4.67
CA VAL A 41 -12.36 3.61 -5.40
C VAL A 41 -11.92 3.82 -6.86
N ILE A 42 -12.52 4.76 -7.58
CA ILE A 42 -12.20 5.02 -8.99
C ILE A 42 -10.76 5.52 -9.12
N ALA A 43 -10.34 6.49 -8.28
CA ALA A 43 -8.97 6.97 -8.28
C ALA A 43 -7.97 5.86 -7.98
N TRP A 44 -8.27 4.98 -7.02
CA TRP A 44 -7.42 3.84 -6.72
C TRP A 44 -7.29 2.90 -7.92
N MET A 45 -8.40 2.60 -8.61
CA MET A 45 -8.40 1.78 -9.82
C MET A 45 -7.64 2.43 -10.98
N VAL A 46 -7.65 3.76 -11.10
CA VAL A 46 -6.81 4.49 -12.05
C VAL A 46 -5.34 4.34 -11.69
N GLY A 47 -5.00 4.50 -10.40
CA GLY A 47 -3.66 4.29 -9.84
C GLY A 47 -3.11 2.90 -10.11
N VAL A 48 -3.77 1.88 -9.57
CA VAL A 48 -4.19 0.68 -10.32
C VAL A 48 -3.47 0.39 -11.64
N LEU A 49 -4.20 0.75 -12.69
CA LEU A 49 -3.84 0.60 -14.10
C LEU A 49 -2.57 1.36 -14.46
N ALA A 50 -2.38 2.58 -13.93
CA ALA A 50 -1.16 3.34 -14.18
C ALA A 50 0.09 2.58 -13.68
N GLY A 51 0.03 1.98 -12.50
CA GLY A 51 1.11 1.18 -11.92
C GLY A 51 1.53 -0.03 -12.77
N LEU A 52 0.62 -0.54 -13.61
CA LEU A 52 0.92 -1.61 -14.56
C LEU A 52 1.78 -1.12 -15.73
N TRP A 53 1.63 0.14 -16.14
CA TRP A 53 2.33 0.71 -17.30
C TRP A 53 3.68 1.38 -16.97
N PHE A 54 3.88 1.85 -15.73
CA PHE A 54 5.11 2.53 -15.35
C PHE A 54 6.18 1.57 -14.83
N GLU A 55 6.95 0.98 -15.75
CA GLU A 55 7.96 -0.02 -15.41
C GLU A 55 9.20 0.53 -14.71
N LYS A 56 9.54 1.80 -14.96
CA LYS A 56 10.81 2.40 -14.53
C LYS A 56 10.79 2.95 -13.10
N ILE A 57 9.63 3.02 -12.46
CA ILE A 57 9.52 3.61 -11.13
C ILE A 57 9.85 2.54 -10.08
N THR A 58 10.75 2.88 -9.15
CA THR A 58 11.14 1.96 -8.08
C THR A 58 10.03 1.81 -7.05
N VAL A 59 10.00 0.65 -6.39
CA VAL A 59 9.06 0.33 -5.30
C VAL A 59 9.11 1.41 -4.21
N ASP A 60 10.31 1.78 -3.78
CA ASP A 60 10.53 2.80 -2.76
C ASP A 60 9.92 4.15 -3.15
N THR A 61 10.09 4.55 -4.42
CA THR A 61 9.53 5.81 -4.93
C THR A 61 8.02 5.80 -4.87
N LEU A 62 7.37 4.69 -5.25
CA LEU A 62 5.90 4.57 -5.23
C LEU A 62 5.33 4.57 -3.80
N ILE A 63 5.99 3.89 -2.86
CA ILE A 63 5.55 3.88 -1.46
C ILE A 63 5.73 5.28 -0.84
N VAL A 64 6.90 5.89 -1.01
CA VAL A 64 7.19 7.23 -0.47
C VAL A 64 6.28 8.28 -1.10
N SER A 65 6.06 8.25 -2.42
CA SER A 65 5.16 9.19 -3.08
C SER A 65 3.72 9.02 -2.60
N GLY A 66 3.25 7.78 -2.39
CA GLY A 66 1.93 7.52 -1.80
C GLY A 66 1.78 8.11 -0.40
N VAL A 67 2.76 7.92 0.48
CA VAL A 67 2.74 8.50 1.84
C VAL A 67 2.76 10.04 1.79
N ILE A 68 3.61 10.64 0.96
CA ILE A 68 3.67 12.10 0.77
C ILE A 68 2.33 12.63 0.25
N SER A 69 1.75 11.96 -0.76
CA SER A 69 0.45 12.29 -1.30
C SER A 69 -0.66 12.16 -0.26
N TYR A 70 -0.60 11.18 0.65
CA TYR A 70 -1.55 11.05 1.75
C TYR A 70 -1.49 12.25 2.67
N TYR A 71 -0.31 12.64 3.14
CA TYR A 71 -0.17 13.79 4.03
C TYR A 71 -0.51 15.11 3.36
N GLY A 72 -0.21 15.28 2.07
CA GLY A 72 -0.64 16.47 1.33
C GLY A 72 -2.16 16.62 1.31
N VAL A 73 -2.88 15.51 1.10
CA VAL A 73 -4.35 15.50 1.13
C VAL A 73 -4.88 15.67 2.56
N TYR A 74 -4.26 15.01 3.54
CA TYR A 74 -4.61 15.17 4.95
C TYR A 74 -4.53 16.62 5.39
N GLU A 75 -3.40 17.28 5.12
CA GLU A 75 -3.17 18.69 5.48
C GLU A 75 -4.18 19.63 4.82
N LEU A 76 -4.42 19.44 3.52
CA LEU A 76 -5.40 20.22 2.77
C LEU A 76 -6.81 20.06 3.36
N VAL A 77 -7.25 18.83 3.60
CA VAL A 77 -8.62 18.55 4.03
C VAL A 77 -8.86 18.94 5.49
N VAL A 78 -7.83 18.90 6.34
CA VAL A 78 -7.93 19.32 7.74
C VAL A 78 -7.97 20.85 7.87
N HIS A 79 -7.17 21.57 7.08
CA HIS A 79 -7.06 23.02 7.19
C HIS A 79 -8.02 23.79 6.27
N ASP A 80 -8.38 23.23 5.12
CA ASP A 80 -9.31 23.81 4.13
C ASP A 80 -10.35 22.77 3.66
N PRO A 81 -11.24 22.29 4.55
CA PRO A 81 -12.18 21.19 4.25
C PRO A 81 -13.18 21.51 3.13
N PHE A 82 -13.44 22.80 2.86
CA PHE A 82 -14.36 23.27 1.84
C PHE A 82 -13.68 23.70 0.54
N SER A 83 -12.38 23.44 0.41
CA SER A 83 -11.62 23.75 -0.80
C SER A 83 -12.25 23.04 -2.00
N PRO A 84 -12.53 23.73 -3.12
CA PRO A 84 -12.94 23.07 -4.35
C PRO A 84 -11.86 22.13 -4.91
N LEU A 85 -10.61 22.30 -4.47
CA LEU A 85 -9.48 21.46 -4.83
C LEU A 85 -9.35 20.19 -3.97
N GLY A 86 -10.10 20.08 -2.87
CA GLY A 86 -10.00 18.96 -1.93
C GLY A 86 -10.21 17.60 -2.59
N LEU A 87 -11.34 17.40 -3.28
CA LEU A 87 -11.65 16.15 -3.98
C LEU A 87 -10.70 15.86 -5.16
N PRO A 88 -10.41 16.81 -6.08
CA PRO A 88 -9.45 16.58 -7.15
C PRO A 88 -8.06 16.18 -6.66
N LEU A 89 -7.52 16.87 -5.65
CA LEU A 89 -6.19 16.56 -5.10
C LEU A 89 -6.21 15.24 -4.32
N ALA A 90 -7.32 14.92 -3.64
CA ALA A 90 -7.51 13.61 -3.04
C ALA A 90 -7.53 12.49 -4.09
N ALA A 91 -8.26 12.66 -5.19
CA ALA A 91 -8.27 11.70 -6.29
C ALA A 91 -6.87 11.50 -6.87
N LEU A 92 -6.10 12.57 -7.07
CA LEU A 92 -4.71 12.47 -7.51
C LEU A 92 -3.85 11.70 -6.50
N GLY A 93 -3.92 12.04 -5.21
CA GLY A 93 -3.13 11.38 -4.18
C GLY A 93 -3.46 9.89 -3.99
N VAL A 94 -4.76 9.56 -4.03
CA VAL A 94 -5.24 8.17 -4.01
C VAL A 94 -4.74 7.42 -5.24
N SER A 95 -4.75 8.04 -6.42
CA SER A 95 -4.22 7.44 -7.66
C SER A 95 -2.72 7.18 -7.55
N ILE A 96 -1.93 8.16 -7.10
CA ILE A 96 -0.47 8.00 -6.90
C ILE A 96 -0.18 6.84 -5.95
N THR A 97 -0.92 6.74 -4.84
CA THR A 97 -0.78 5.64 -3.89
C THR A 97 -1.15 4.29 -4.51
N GLY A 98 -2.26 4.24 -5.26
CA GLY A 98 -2.74 3.04 -5.95
C GLY A 98 -1.76 2.48 -6.97
N MET A 99 -0.86 3.30 -7.54
CA MET A 99 0.17 2.84 -8.48
C MET A 99 1.05 1.74 -7.87
N TRP A 100 1.32 1.77 -6.56
CA TRP A 100 2.06 0.69 -5.91
C TRP A 100 1.31 -0.65 -5.99
N ALA A 101 -0.01 -0.66 -5.80
CA ALA A 101 -0.79 -1.89 -5.87
C ALA A 101 -0.76 -2.53 -7.27
N GLY A 102 -0.80 -1.73 -8.34
CA GLY A 102 -0.61 -2.24 -9.70
C GLY A 102 0.81 -2.78 -9.90
N ARG A 103 1.82 -2.00 -9.51
CA ARG A 103 3.22 -2.37 -9.69
C ARG A 103 3.61 -3.61 -8.89
N PHE A 104 3.03 -3.81 -7.72
CA PHE A 104 3.27 -4.95 -6.84
C PHE A 104 3.07 -6.29 -7.58
N PHE A 105 1.97 -6.46 -8.33
CA PHE A 105 1.73 -7.71 -9.06
C PHE A 105 2.73 -7.92 -10.20
N VAL A 106 3.10 -6.85 -10.92
CA VAL A 106 4.10 -6.94 -12.00
C VAL A 106 5.47 -7.38 -11.46
N VAL A 107 5.86 -6.88 -10.29
CA VAL A 107 7.15 -7.21 -9.67
C VAL A 107 7.12 -8.59 -9.00
N MET A 108 6.02 -8.97 -8.35
CA MET A 108 5.98 -10.17 -7.49
C MET A 108 5.56 -11.45 -8.21
N LEU A 109 4.74 -11.36 -9.27
CA LEU A 109 4.28 -12.55 -10.00
C LEU A 109 5.43 -13.38 -10.60
N PRO A 110 6.45 -12.78 -11.27
CA PRO A 110 7.57 -13.54 -11.81
C PRO A 110 8.40 -14.26 -10.74
N LEU A 111 8.46 -13.69 -9.53
CA LEU A 111 9.28 -14.20 -8.42
C LEU A 111 8.64 -15.40 -7.71
N TRP A 112 7.31 -15.42 -7.59
CA TRP A 112 6.62 -16.47 -6.83
C TRP A 112 5.99 -17.55 -7.72
N GLN A 113 5.72 -17.26 -9.00
CA GLN A 113 5.14 -18.19 -9.99
C GLN A 113 3.78 -18.82 -9.57
N GLN A 114 3.18 -18.38 -8.46
CA GLN A 114 1.91 -18.89 -7.92
C GLN A 114 0.95 -17.73 -7.65
N THR A 115 0.22 -17.34 -8.68
CA THR A 115 -0.76 -16.24 -8.66
C THR A 115 -1.77 -16.40 -7.51
N ASP A 116 -2.36 -17.58 -7.36
CA ASP A 116 -3.42 -17.83 -6.37
C ASP A 116 -2.95 -17.57 -4.93
N ARG A 117 -1.73 -18.02 -4.59
CA ARG A 117 -1.18 -17.82 -3.24
C ARG A 117 -0.82 -16.35 -2.99
N LEU A 118 -0.29 -15.67 -4.01
CA LEU A 118 0.01 -14.24 -3.94
C LEU A 118 -1.25 -13.44 -3.60
N PHE A 119 -2.32 -13.65 -4.38
CA PHE A 119 -3.60 -13.00 -4.13
C PHE A 119 -4.24 -13.43 -2.82
N PHE A 120 -4.14 -14.69 -2.43
CA PHE A 120 -4.73 -15.16 -1.17
C PHE A 120 -4.14 -14.45 0.05
N HIS A 121 -2.82 -14.33 0.13
CA HIS A 121 -2.17 -13.70 1.28
C HIS A 121 -2.31 -12.18 1.27
N GLU A 122 -2.24 -11.55 0.10
CA GLU A 122 -2.50 -10.13 -0.06
C GLU A 122 -3.95 -9.78 0.34
N ASN A 123 -4.94 -10.49 -0.18
CA ASN A 123 -6.35 -10.28 0.20
C ASN A 123 -6.61 -10.48 1.70
N ASN A 124 -5.98 -11.48 2.34
CA ASN A 124 -6.10 -11.65 3.79
C ASN A 124 -5.51 -10.45 4.56
N GLY A 125 -4.36 -9.94 4.10
CA GLY A 125 -3.79 -8.70 4.65
C GLY A 125 -4.72 -7.52 4.48
N PHE A 126 -5.34 -7.40 3.30
CA PHE A 126 -6.31 -6.36 2.97
C PHE A 126 -7.54 -6.40 3.89
N LEU A 127 -8.15 -7.59 4.07
CA LEU A 127 -9.29 -7.77 4.98
C LEU A 127 -8.94 -7.41 6.43
N VAL A 128 -7.79 -7.88 6.91
CA VAL A 128 -7.30 -7.53 8.26
C VAL A 128 -7.10 -6.03 8.39
N GLY A 129 -6.52 -5.39 7.37
CA GLY A 129 -6.28 -3.95 7.41
C GLY A 129 -7.56 -3.12 7.34
N ILE A 130 -8.62 -3.57 6.66
CA ILE A 130 -9.96 -2.95 6.76
C ILE A 130 -10.43 -2.96 8.21
N VAL A 131 -10.46 -4.14 8.84
CA VAL A 131 -10.93 -4.31 10.22
C VAL A 131 -10.08 -3.49 11.18
N ALA A 132 -8.76 -3.56 11.05
CA ALA A 132 -7.82 -2.81 11.88
C ALA A 132 -8.00 -1.29 11.72
N THR A 133 -8.23 -0.82 10.49
CA THR A 133 -8.42 0.63 10.24
C THR A 133 -9.74 1.11 10.80
N PHE A 134 -10.82 0.35 10.62
CA PHE A 134 -12.13 0.69 11.16
C PHE A 134 -12.13 0.71 12.70
N VAL A 135 -11.63 -0.35 13.34
CA VAL A 135 -11.53 -0.44 14.80
C VAL A 135 -10.59 0.63 15.34
N GLY A 136 -9.42 0.79 14.73
CA GLY A 136 -8.42 1.79 15.13
C GLY A 136 -8.96 3.21 15.04
N PHE A 137 -9.62 3.57 13.93
CA PHE A 137 -10.26 4.87 13.78
C PHE A 137 -11.40 5.08 14.79
N THR A 138 -12.19 4.04 15.09
CA THR A 138 -13.28 4.15 16.07
C THR A 138 -12.75 4.40 17.49
N LEU A 139 -11.65 3.75 17.87
CA LEU A 139 -11.10 3.84 19.23
C LEU A 139 -10.18 5.05 19.44
N LEU A 140 -9.39 5.42 18.44
CA LEU A 140 -8.30 6.40 18.55
C LEU A 140 -8.55 7.64 17.67
N GLY A 141 -9.62 7.64 16.86
CA GLY A 141 -10.05 8.78 16.06
C GLY A 141 -9.02 9.23 15.03
N ARG A 142 -8.89 10.56 14.88
CA ARG A 142 -8.00 11.21 13.91
C ARG A 142 -6.52 10.86 14.13
N GLY A 143 -6.11 10.64 15.38
CA GLY A 143 -4.72 10.28 15.68
C GLY A 143 -4.30 8.97 15.02
N PHE A 144 -5.22 8.01 14.89
CA PHE A 144 -4.95 6.75 14.22
C PHE A 144 -4.63 6.95 12.73
N ILE A 145 -5.54 7.58 11.99
CA ILE A 145 -5.39 7.79 10.55
C ILE A 145 -4.19 8.70 10.21
N LEU A 146 -3.80 9.60 11.11
CA LEU A 146 -2.60 10.42 10.94
C LEU A 146 -1.32 9.57 10.87
N TRP A 147 -1.16 8.59 11.76
CA TRP A 147 0.11 7.86 11.90
C TRP A 147 0.14 6.54 11.12
N THR A 148 -1.02 5.91 10.89
CA THR A 148 -1.06 4.54 10.38
C THR A 148 -0.56 4.36 8.95
N PRO A 149 -0.73 5.31 8.00
CA PRO A 149 -0.11 5.20 6.67
C PRO A 149 1.42 5.16 6.71
N SER A 150 2.05 5.99 7.56
CA SER A 150 3.50 5.95 7.74
C SER A 150 3.97 4.67 8.42
N LEU A 151 3.22 4.22 9.43
CA LEU A 151 3.55 2.99 10.15
C LEU A 151 3.45 1.76 9.24
N SER A 152 2.39 1.66 8.44
CA SER A 152 2.22 0.55 7.49
C SER A 152 3.27 0.58 6.38
N ALA A 153 3.65 1.77 5.88
CA ALA A 153 4.77 1.91 4.95
C ALA A 153 6.11 1.46 5.57
N ALA A 154 6.38 1.85 6.82
CA ALA A 154 7.59 1.42 7.53
C ALA A 154 7.64 -0.11 7.71
N LEU A 155 6.52 -0.73 8.08
CA LEU A 155 6.41 -2.19 8.16
C LEU A 155 6.67 -2.86 6.80
N LEU A 156 6.18 -2.26 5.72
CA LEU A 156 6.40 -2.75 4.37
C LEU A 156 7.89 -2.69 3.98
N PHE A 157 8.58 -1.58 4.27
CA PHE A 157 10.03 -1.46 4.03
C PHE A 157 10.85 -2.48 4.82
N LEU A 158 10.47 -2.73 6.07
CA LEU A 158 11.10 -3.78 6.89
C LEU A 158 10.88 -5.16 6.28
N GLY A 159 9.64 -5.46 5.83
CA GLY A 159 9.30 -6.69 5.14
C GLY A 159 10.11 -6.88 3.86
N MET A 160 10.28 -5.83 3.06
CA MET A 160 11.06 -5.85 1.82
C MET A 160 12.55 -6.12 2.09
N ARG A 161 13.15 -5.40 3.05
CA ARG A 161 14.56 -5.61 3.44
C ARG A 161 14.80 -7.03 3.94
N TRP A 162 13.85 -7.59 4.69
CA TRP A 162 13.96 -8.94 5.19
C TRP A 162 13.86 -9.99 4.07
N LEU A 163 12.97 -9.77 3.09
CA LEU A 163 12.85 -10.62 1.90
C LEU A 163 14.17 -10.69 1.12
N ILE A 164 14.77 -9.53 0.82
CA ILE A 164 16.04 -9.43 0.08
C ILE A 164 17.19 -10.15 0.80
N ARG A 165 17.28 -10.00 2.12
CA ARG A 165 18.32 -10.69 2.92
C ARG A 165 18.23 -12.20 2.85
N ILE A 166 17.02 -12.75 2.83
CA ILE A 166 16.81 -14.20 2.77
C ILE A 166 17.16 -14.76 1.40
N ASP A 167 16.89 -14.00 0.34
CA ASP A 167 17.19 -14.41 -1.02
C ASP A 167 18.71 -14.52 -1.24
N HIS A 168 19.46 -13.49 -0.86
CA HIS A 168 20.93 -13.51 -0.92
C HIS A 168 21.56 -14.66 -0.10
N ARG A 169 20.97 -15.01 1.05
CA ARG A 169 21.49 -16.12 1.86
C ARG A 169 21.42 -17.45 1.11
N LYS A 170 20.33 -17.68 0.36
CA LYS A 170 20.14 -18.92 -0.40
C LYS A 170 21.05 -19.03 -1.61
N GLU A 171 21.40 -17.90 -2.23
CA GLU A 171 22.34 -17.86 -3.35
C GLU A 171 23.75 -18.25 -2.87
N ASN A 172 24.23 -17.63 -1.79
CA ASN A 172 25.53 -17.95 -1.19
C ASN A 172 25.63 -19.42 -0.73
N ASP A 173 24.55 -19.99 -0.17
CA ASP A 173 24.55 -21.38 0.27
C ASP A 173 24.64 -22.37 -0.93
N LYS A 174 24.08 -22.01 -2.09
CA LYS A 174 24.17 -22.83 -3.31
C LYS A 174 25.58 -22.81 -3.92
N GLU A 175 26.23 -21.65 -3.93
CA GLU A 175 27.60 -21.51 -4.42
C GLU A 175 28.58 -22.36 -3.60
N LYS A 176 28.47 -22.34 -2.27
CA LYS A 176 29.30 -23.17 -1.38
C LYS A 176 29.13 -24.67 -1.61
N VAL A 177 27.91 -25.14 -1.81
CA VAL A 177 27.63 -26.57 -2.07
C VAL A 177 28.18 -26.99 -3.44
N ALA A 178 28.23 -26.07 -4.42
CA ALA A 178 28.84 -26.34 -5.72
C ALA A 178 30.38 -26.44 -5.62
N GLU A 179 31.03 -25.59 -4.82
CA GLU A 179 32.49 -25.61 -4.62
C GLU A 179 32.99 -26.83 -3.82
N GLU A 180 32.20 -27.37 -2.89
CA GLU A 180 32.56 -28.58 -2.12
C GLU A 180 32.32 -29.90 -2.87
N GLY A 181 31.65 -29.85 -4.02
CA GLY A 181 31.30 -31.01 -4.84
C GLY A 181 32.32 -31.39 -5.92
N ASP A 182 33.34 -30.56 -6.13
CA ASP A 182 34.45 -30.74 -7.09
C ASP A 182 35.75 -31.18 -6.38
#